data_AF-V7FJT5-F1
#
_entry.id   AF-V7FJT5-F1
#
_cell.length_a   1.000
_cell.length_b   1.000
_cell.length_c   1.000
_cell.angle_alpha   90.00
_cell.angle_beta   90.00
_cell.angle_gamma   90.00
#
_symmetry.space_group_name_H-M   'P 1'
#
loop_
_entity.id
_entity.type
_entity.pdbx_description
1 polymer ?
#
loop_
_entity_poly.entity_id
_entity_poly.type
_entity_poly.pdbx_seq_one_letter_code
_entity_poly.pdbx_strand_id
1 'polypeptide(L)' 'MGTQRIGGIVEDVATMPLNPKGSVGHGLYYRYEVRLHDGNALVFIDGEVETPHMIGSEVSIEQQHRNNGTSTYRLLND' A
#
# COMPACT_ATOMS: atom_id res chain seq x y z
N MET A 1 4.66 -3.12 -20.64
CA MET A 1 4.47 -3.60 -19.25
C MET A 1 5.84 -3.63 -18.59
N GLY A 2 6.00 -2.90 -17.50
CA GLY A 2 7.24 -2.88 -16.72
C GLY A 2 6.89 -2.76 -15.24
N THR A 3 7.64 -3.45 -14.40
CA THR A 3 7.61 -3.26 -12.96
C THR A 3 8.86 -2.50 -12.56
N GLN A 4 8.70 -1.56 -11.62
CA GLN A 4 9.80 -0.81 -11.06
C GLN A 4 9.70 -0.86 -9.54
N ARG A 5 10.84 -1.10 -8.88
CA ARG A 5 10.94 -0.96 -7.43
C ARG A 5 11.25 0.49 -7.11
N ILE A 6 10.41 1.10 -6.28
CA ILE A 6 10.55 2.46 -5.76
C ILE A 6 10.46 2.43 -4.24
N GLY A 7 10.86 3.52 -3.59
CA GLY A 7 10.73 3.68 -2.14
C GLY A 7 9.69 4.73 -1.78
N GLY A 8 9.20 4.67 -0.54
CA GLY A 8 8.37 5.71 0.04
C GLY A 8 8.32 5.65 1.56
N ILE A 9 7.68 6.65 2.16
CA ILE A 9 7.48 6.75 3.61
C ILE A 9 6.00 6.58 3.91
N VAL A 10 5.67 5.74 4.90
CA VAL A 10 4.29 5.61 5.40
C VAL A 10 3.92 6.90 6.16
N GLU A 11 2.93 7.63 5.68
CA GLU A 11 2.42 8.85 6.32
C GLU A 11 1.22 8.54 7.23
N ASP A 12 0.37 7.56 6.87
CA ASP A 12 -0.77 7.13 7.67
C ASP A 12 -1.10 5.64 7.48
N VAL A 13 -1.79 5.05 8.47
CA VAL A 13 -2.24 3.66 8.47
C VAL A 13 -3.67 3.56 8.98
N ALA A 14 -4.56 2.99 8.16
CA ALA A 14 -5.94 2.72 8.52
C ALA A 14 -6.23 1.22 8.49
N THR A 15 -6.86 0.68 9.54
CA THR A 15 -7.42 -0.67 9.52
C THR A 15 -8.78 -0.65 8.81
N MET A 16 -8.92 -1.45 7.76
CA MET A 16 -10.13 -1.56 6.97
C MET A 16 -10.79 -2.93 7.21
N PRO A 17 -12.13 -3.01 7.31
CA PRO A 17 -12.82 -4.29 7.38
C PRO A 17 -12.77 -4.99 6.03
N LEU A 18 -12.43 -6.29 6.01
CA LEU A 18 -12.40 -7.10 4.79
C LEU A 18 -13.80 -7.24 4.16
N ASN A 19 -14.85 -7.20 4.99
CA ASN A 19 -16.24 -7.18 4.54
C ASN A 19 -17.01 -6.03 5.20
N PRO A 20 -17.31 -4.93 4.47
CA PRO A 20 -18.02 -3.79 5.04
C PRO A 20 -19.50 -4.05 5.37
N LYS A 21 -20.07 -5.20 4.97
CA LYS A 21 -21.46 -5.60 5.25
C LYS A 21 -21.58 -6.90 6.07
N GLY A 22 -20.45 -7.50 6.47
CA GLY A 22 -20.42 -8.78 7.17
C GLY A 22 -20.36 -8.61 8.69
N SER A 23 -21.05 -9.49 9.41
CA SER A 23 -21.01 -9.60 10.87
C SER A 23 -19.57 -9.58 11.40
N VAL A 24 -19.38 -8.89 12.53
CA VAL A 24 -18.12 -8.80 13.29
C VAL A 24 -17.49 -10.20 13.42
N GLY A 25 -16.36 -10.43 12.74
CA GLY A 25 -15.65 -11.72 12.82
C GLY A 25 -14.71 -12.08 11.66
N HIS A 26 -14.83 -11.46 10.47
CA HIS A 26 -13.99 -11.85 9.32
C HIS A 26 -13.07 -10.72 8.85
N GLY A 27 -11.80 -10.77 9.31
CA GLY A 27 -10.62 -10.15 8.69
C GLY A 27 -10.55 -8.62 8.72
N LEU A 28 -9.41 -8.09 9.18
CA LEU A 28 -9.01 -6.70 8.93
C LEU A 28 -7.85 -6.72 7.95
N TYR A 29 -7.74 -5.71 7.08
CA TYR A 29 -6.52 -5.44 6.32
C TYR A 29 -6.04 -4.02 6.62
N TYR A 30 -4.75 -3.77 6.40
CA TYR A 30 -4.17 -2.44 6.57
C TYR A 30 -4.19 -1.70 5.24
N ARG A 31 -4.63 -0.45 5.26
CA ARG A 31 -4.49 0.48 4.15
C ARG A 31 -3.49 1.56 4.55
N TYR A 32 -2.46 1.68 3.74
CA TYR A 32 -1.35 2.60 3.96
C TYR A 32 -1.50 3.82 3.06
N GLU A 33 -1.32 5.01 3.62
CA GLU A 33 -1.01 6.20 2.84
C GLU A 33 0.51 6.35 2.79
N VAL A 34 1.07 6.26 1.59
CA VAL A 34 2.51 6.24 1.38
C VAL A 34 2.92 7.40 0.49
N ARG A 35 3.87 8.18 0.96
CA ARG A 35 4.52 9.24 0.18
C ARG A 35 5.68 8.68 -0.59
N LEU A 36 5.57 8.66 -1.92
CA LEU A 36 6.64 8.21 -2.80
C LEU A 36 7.83 9.18 -2.74
N HIS A 37 9.05 8.64 -2.68
CA HIS A 37 10.26 9.46 -2.74
C HIS A 37 10.38 10.20 -4.07
N ASP A 38 10.03 9.52 -5.16
CA ASP A 38 10.05 10.11 -6.48
C ASP A 38 8.76 10.93 -6.71
N GLY A 39 8.89 12.25 -6.71
CA GLY A 39 7.81 13.17 -7.00
C GLY A 39 6.86 13.50 -5.84
N ASN A 40 7.09 13.01 -4.62
CA ASN A 40 6.25 13.29 -3.43
C ASN A 40 4.75 12.95 -3.58
N ALA A 41 4.40 12.10 -4.54
CA ALA A 41 3.01 11.69 -4.73
C ALA A 41 2.55 10.83 -3.54
N LEU A 42 1.32 11.06 -3.07
CA LEU A 42 0.67 10.23 -2.07
C LEU A 42 -0.11 9.12 -2.78
N VAL A 43 0.12 7.88 -2.38
CA VAL A 43 -0.56 6.71 -2.91
C VAL A 43 -1.16 5.88 -1.78
N PHE A 44 -2.29 5.25 -2.06
CA PHE A 44 -2.90 4.30 -1.14
C PHE A 44 -2.53 2.88 -1.54
N ILE A 45 -2.06 2.09 -0.59
CA ILE A 45 -1.68 0.69 -0.80
C ILE A 45 -2.38 -0.18 0.22
N ASP A 46 -3.11 -1.19 -0.25
CA ASP A 46 -3.66 -2.22 0.62
C ASP A 46 -2.55 -3.23 0.94
N GLY A 47 -2.23 -3.39 2.22
CA GLY A 47 -1.24 -4.35 2.69
C GLY A 47 -1.87 -5.58 3.32
N GLU A 48 -1.02 -6.59 3.49
CA GLU A 48 -1.41 -7.87 4.06
C GLU A 48 -1.65 -7.73 5.58
N VAL A 49 -2.52 -8.60 6.11
CA VAL A 49 -2.97 -8.56 7.52
C VAL A 49 -1.82 -8.79 8.50
N GLU A 50 -0.77 -9.47 8.06
CA GLU A 50 0.30 -9.98 8.92
C GLU A 50 1.53 -9.08 8.98
N THR A 51 1.57 -7.99 8.22
CA THR A 51 2.77 -7.13 8.10
C THR A 51 2.42 -5.66 8.37
N PRO A 52 2.33 -5.25 9.65
CA PRO A 52 2.10 -3.86 10.02
C PRO A 52 3.38 -3.03 9.77
N HIS A 53 3.29 -2.02 8.91
CA HIS A 53 4.31 -0.97 8.80
C HIS A 53 3.90 0.23 9.66
N MET A 54 4.86 0.81 10.38
CA MET A 54 4.60 1.97 11.25
C MET A 54 4.59 3.27 10.45
N ILE A 55 3.85 4.27 10.91
CA ILE A 55 3.97 5.65 10.40
C ILE A 55 5.42 6.12 10.55
N GLY A 56 5.95 6.77 9.51
CA GLY A 56 7.33 7.23 9.39
C GLY A 56 8.31 6.14 8.94
N SER A 57 7.88 4.89 8.76
CA SER A 57 8.75 3.83 8.24
C SER A 57 8.96 3.96 6.73
N GLU A 58 10.19 3.67 6.29
CA GLU A 58 10.52 3.55 4.87
C GLU A 58 10.09 2.17 4.38
N VAL A 59 9.43 2.14 3.22
CA VAL A 59 8.88 0.92 2.61
C VAL A 59 9.32 0.82 1.15
N SER A 60 9.59 -0.41 0.73
CA SER A 60 9.80 -0.74 -0.68
C SER A 60 8.47 -1.02 -1.36
N ILE A 61 8.27 -0.45 -2.54
CA ILE A 61 7.02 -0.51 -3.29
C ILE A 61 7.34 -0.98 -4.70
N GLU A 62 6.58 -1.95 -5.19
CA GLU A 62 6.53 -2.25 -6.61
C GLU A 62 5.47 -1.38 -7.29
N GLN A 63 5.91 -0.57 -8.25
CA GLN A 63 5.03 0.13 -9.18
C GLN A 63 4.92 -0.67 -10.47
N GLN A 64 3.70 -1.06 -10.83
CA GLN A 64 3.40 -1.74 -12.08
C GLN A 64 2.71 -0.78 -13.04
N HIS A 65 3.35 -0.51 -14.19
CA HIS A 65 2.75 0.33 -15.22
C HIS A 65 1.90 -0.49 -16.19
N ARG A 66 0.60 -0.18 -16.26
CA ARG A 66 -0.36 -0.88 -17.11
C ARG A 66 -0.48 -0.23 -18.48
N ASN A 67 -0.87 -1.01 -19.49
CA ASN A 67 -1.00 -0.54 -20.88
C ASN A 67 -2.05 0.57 -21.07
N ASN A 68 -2.95 0.76 -20.10
CA ASN A 68 -3.93 1.85 -20.10
C ASN A 68 -3.37 3.16 -19.49
N GLY A 69 -2.07 3.25 -19.22
CA GLY A 69 -1.40 4.41 -18.63
C GLY A 69 -1.56 4.54 -17.12
N THR A 70 -2.31 3.65 -16.46
CA THR A 70 -2.44 3.65 -15.00
C THR A 70 -1.29 2.90 -14.33
N SER A 71 -0.96 3.29 -13.10
CA SER A 71 -0.02 2.55 -12.25
C SER A 71 -0.76 1.89 -11.10
N THR A 72 -0.39 0.66 -10.78
CA THR A 72 -0.78 0.00 -9.53
C THR A 72 0.42 -0.16 -8.63
N TYR A 73 0.21 -0.08 -7.31
CA TYR A 73 1.27 -0.09 -6.31
C TYR A 73 1.07 -1.27 -5.36
N ARG A 74 2.16 -1.93 -4.97
CA ARG A 74 2.14 -3.01 -3.99
C ARG A 74 3.33 -2.86 -3.04
N LEU A 75 3.10 -3.02 -1.74
CA LEU A 75 4.18 -3.11 -0.75
C LEU A 75 4.99 -4.39 -0.98
N LEU A 76 6.31 -4.27 -0.90
CA LEU A 76 7.22 -5.41 -0.90
C LEU A 76 7.58 -5.74 0.54
N ASN A 77 7.40 -7.02 0.90
CA ASN A 77 7.92 -7.56 2.15
C ASN A 77 9.39 -7.93 1.91
N ASP A 78 10.31 -7.04 2.26
CA ASP A 78 11.76 -7.31 2.30
C ASP A 78 12.21 -7.78 3.69
#